data_AF-A0A6A6XJ60-F1
#
_entry.id   AF-A0A6A6XJ60-F1
#
_cell.length_a   1.000
_cell.length_b   1.000
_cell.length_c   1.000
_cell.angle_alpha   90.00
_cell.angle_beta   90.00
_cell.angle_gamma   90.00
#
_symmetry.space_group_name_H-M   'P 1'
#
loop_
_entity.id
_entity.type
_entity.pdbx_description
1 polymer ?
#
loop_
_entity_poly.entity_id
_entity_poly.type
_entity_poly.pdbx_seq_one_letter_code
_entity_poly.pdbx_strand_id
1 'polypeptide(L)' 'MLQPAIRFIAAKSKTQGASIQLLCHVKPGVSAKREGIAAVTDEGIELCVSAQAREGEANKAVREMIAGVR' A
#
# COMPACT_ATOMS: atom_id res chain seq x y z
N MET A 1 12.08 -4.50 -17.32
CA MET A 1 10.98 -5.40 -16.91
C MET A 1 10.03 -4.58 -16.04
N LEU A 2 8.76 -4.44 -16.43
CA LEU A 2 7.75 -3.80 -15.57
C LEU A 2 7.48 -4.69 -14.35
N GLN A 3 7.59 -4.14 -13.14
CA GLN A 3 7.22 -4.86 -11.92
C GLN A 3 5.70 -4.87 -11.82
N PRO A 4 5.04 -6.02 -11.61
CA PRO A 4 3.59 -6.06 -11.47
C PRO A 4 3.15 -5.35 -10.18
N ALA A 5 2.01 -4.66 -10.26
CA ALA A 5 1.40 -3.94 -9.14
C ALA A 5 1.10 -4.82 -7.92
N ILE A 6 0.73 -6.08 -8.16
CA ILE A 6 0.43 -7.08 -7.12
C ILE A 6 1.22 -8.35 -7.41
N ARG A 7 1.92 -8.88 -6.40
CA ARG A 7 2.68 -10.12 -6.52
C ARG A 7 2.50 -11.01 -5.31
N PHE A 8 2.18 -12.27 -5.56
CA PHE A 8 2.23 -13.31 -4.54
C PHE A 8 3.67 -13.83 -4.39
N ILE A 9 4.14 -13.88 -3.15
CA ILE A 9 5.44 -14.42 -2.77
C ILE A 9 5.16 -15.68 -1.95
N ALA A 10 5.39 -16.84 -2.57
CA ALA A 10 5.20 -18.12 -1.93
C ALA A 10 6.13 -18.29 -0.72
N ALA A 11 5.63 -18.98 0.30
CA ALA A 11 6.42 -19.35 1.47
C ALA A 11 7.61 -20.22 1.07
N LYS A 12 8.79 -19.93 1.65
CA LYS A 12 10.00 -20.75 1.45
C LYS A 12 10.12 -21.91 2.43
N SER A 13 9.33 -21.91 3.51
CA SER A 13 9.31 -22.97 4.52
C SER A 13 7.90 -23.12 5.11
N LYS A 14 7.63 -24.27 5.75
CA LYS A 14 6.35 -24.53 6.45
C LYS A 14 6.10 -23.58 7.63
N THR A 15 7.12 -22.89 8.12
CA THR A 15 7.05 -21.96 9.25
C THR A 15 6.88 -20.50 8.82
N GLN A 16 7.11 -20.18 7.54
CA GLN A 16 6.85 -18.85 6.99
C GLN A 16 5.52 -18.84 6.26
N GLY A 17 4.68 -17.84 6.55
CA GLY A 17 3.50 -17.56 5.74
C GLY A 17 3.91 -17.04 4.35
N ALA A 18 3.04 -17.26 3.36
CA ALA A 18 3.17 -16.56 2.08
C ALA A 18 2.85 -15.07 2.26
N SER A 19 3.41 -14.20 1.43
CA SER A 19 3.17 -12.76 1.48
C SER A 19 2.67 -12.22 0.16
N ILE A 20 1.89 -11.14 0.21
CA ILE A 20 1.50 -10.37 -0.96
C ILE A 20 2.33 -9.09 -0.95
N GLN A 21 3.08 -8.86 -2.01
CA GLN A 21 3.74 -7.58 -2.25
C GLN A 21 2.83 -6.70 -3.10
N LEU A 22 2.60 -5.49 -2.62
CA LEU A 22 1.84 -4.44 -3.30
C LEU A 22 2.81 -3.32 -3.67
N LEU A 23 2.82 -2.90 -4.93
CA LEU A 23 3.55 -1.73 -5.39
C LEU A 23 2.66 -0.51 -5.22
N CYS A 24 3.00 0.33 -4.25
CA CYS A 24 2.15 1.42 -3.78
C CYS A 24 2.77 2.79 -4.11
N HIS A 25 2.01 3.65 -4.78
CA HIS A 25 2.33 5.05 -5.01
C HIS A 25 1.50 5.92 -4.07
N VAL A 26 2.14 6.47 -3.05
CA VAL A 26 1.46 7.19 -1.97
C VAL A 26 1.54 8.69 -2.23
N LYS A 27 0.39 9.35 -2.27
CA LYS A 27 0.21 10.80 -2.28
C LYS A 27 -0.13 11.25 -0.84
N PRO A 28 0.85 11.72 -0.07
CA PRO A 28 0.66 12.20 1.29
C PRO A 28 0.02 13.59 1.34
N GLY A 29 -0.48 13.98 2.50
CA GLY A 29 -1.00 15.32 2.77
C GLY A 29 -2.25 15.70 1.98
N VAL A 30 -3.04 14.74 1.50
CA VAL A 30 -4.31 15.02 0.85
C VAL A 30 -5.38 15.42 1.88
N SER A 31 -6.50 16.01 1.42
CA SER A 31 -7.63 16.21 2.33
C SER A 31 -8.19 14.86 2.80
N ALA A 32 -8.63 14.80 4.07
CA ALA A 32 -9.22 13.58 4.65
C ALA A 32 -10.42 13.04 3.84
N LYS A 33 -11.13 13.91 3.09
CA LYS A 33 -12.22 13.51 2.19
C LYS A 33 -11.76 12.69 0.98
N ARG A 34 -10.47 12.73 0.64
CA ARG A 34 -9.86 12.00 -0.49
C ARG A 34 -8.91 10.90 -0.03
N GLU A 35 -8.94 10.55 1.26
CA GLU A 35 -8.14 9.45 1.78
C GLU A 35 -8.69 8.11 1.27
N GLY A 36 -7.79 7.21 0.84
CA GLY A 36 -8.14 5.89 0.33
C GLY A 36 -7.33 5.47 -0.89
N ILE A 37 -7.78 4.39 -1.53
CA ILE A 37 -7.23 3.91 -2.81
C ILE A 37 -7.83 4.76 -3.93
N ALA A 38 -6.99 5.47 -4.66
CA ALA A 38 -7.41 6.32 -5.77
C ALA A 38 -7.57 5.51 -7.07
N ALA A 39 -6.65 4.58 -7.33
CA ALA A 39 -6.68 3.73 -8.51
C ALA A 39 -5.84 2.46 -8.28
N VAL A 40 -6.20 1.39 -8.98
CA VAL A 40 -5.38 0.18 -9.12
C VAL A 40 -5.10 0.03 -10.61
N THR A 41 -3.83 0.13 -11.01
CA THR A 41 -3.39 -0.01 -12.40
C THR A 41 -2.37 -1.13 -12.53
N ASP A 42 -2.00 -1.47 -13.76
CA ASP A 42 -0.94 -2.45 -14.01
C ASP A 42 0.43 -1.96 -13.55
N GLU A 43 0.61 -0.63 -13.48
CA GLU A 43 1.85 0.04 -13.08
C GLU A 43 1.99 0.18 -11.56
N GLY A 44 0.87 0.23 -10.82
CA GLY A 44 0.89 0.33 -9.37
C GLY A 44 -0.47 0.67 -8.73
N ILE A 45 -0.50 0.68 -7.41
CA ILE A 45 -1.66 1.06 -6.60
C ILE A 45 -1.48 2.50 -6.15
N GLU A 46 -2.35 3.40 -6.59
CA GLU A 46 -2.34 4.79 -6.15
C GLU A 46 -3.13 4.96 -4.85
N LEU A 47 -2.48 5.52 -3.84
CA LEU A 47 -3.03 5.72 -2.50
C LEU A 47 -2.94 7.19 -2.12
N CYS A 48 -3.98 7.69 -1.50
CA CYS A 48 -4.04 9.03 -0.95
C CYS A 48 -4.15 8.91 0.58
N VAL A 49 -3.25 9.56 1.31
CA VAL A 49 -3.31 9.64 2.78
C VAL A 49 -3.30 11.08 3.24
N SER A 50 -4.09 11.40 4.27
CA SER A 50 -4.08 12.75 4.85
C SER A 50 -2.83 13.03 5.70
N ALA A 51 -2.20 11.97 6.22
CA ALA A 51 -0.94 12.03 6.93
C ALA A 51 0.18 12.65 6.06
N GLN A 52 1.05 13.41 6.70
CA GLN A 52 2.16 14.08 6.03
C GLN A 52 3.32 13.10 5.78
N ALA A 53 4.15 13.39 4.78
CA ALA A 53 5.40 12.63 4.55
C ALA A 53 6.52 13.09 5.50
N ARG A 54 6.22 13.06 6.80
CA ARG A 54 7.14 13.42 7.87
C ARG A 54 7.23 12.25 8.85
N GLU A 55 8.44 11.93 9.29
CA GLU A 55 8.69 10.95 10.37
C GLU A 55 8.01 9.57 10.17
N GLY A 56 7.71 9.20 8.93
CA GLY A 56 7.03 7.93 8.60
C GLY A 56 5.52 7.91 8.84
N GLU A 57 4.88 9.05 9.15
CA GLU A 57 3.43 9.14 9.39
C GLU A 57 2.60 8.63 8.20
N ALA A 58 2.95 9.04 6.97
CA ALA A 58 2.30 8.53 5.76
C ALA A 58 2.39 7.00 5.64
N ASN A 59 3.53 6.39 5.97
CA ASN A 59 3.69 4.93 5.91
C ASN A 59 2.84 4.21 6.96
N LYS A 60 2.71 4.80 8.15
CA LYS A 60 1.84 4.28 9.20
C LYS A 60 0.38 4.34 8.76
N ALA A 61 -0.07 5.46 8.21
CA ALA A 61 -1.43 5.63 7.69
C ALA A 61 -1.75 4.62 6.58
N VAL A 62 -0.83 4.38 5.64
CA VAL A 62 -1.02 3.36 4.59
C VAL A 62 -1.18 1.96 5.20
N ARG A 63 -0.38 1.59 6.20
CA ARG A 63 -0.51 0.29 6.87
C ARG A 63 -1.86 0.14 7.56
N GLU A 64 -2.31 1.16 8.27
CA GLU A 64 -3.60 1.16 8.96
C GLU A 64 -4.77 1.09 7.97
N MET A 65 -4.70 1.83 6.85
CA MET A 65 -5.68 1.76 5.76
C MET A 65 -5.80 0.34 5.19
N ILE A 66 -4.66 -0.27 4.81
CA ILE A 66 -4.66 -1.61 4.19
C ILE A 66 -5.11 -2.68 5.19
N ALA A 67 -4.70 -2.59 6.46
CA ALA A 67 -5.08 -3.55 7.50
C ALA A 67 -6.53 -3.37 8.02
N GLY A 68 -7.11 -2.18 7.83
CA GLY A 68 -8.43 -1.81 8.36
C GLY A 68 -9.62 -2.32 7.53
N VAL A 69 -9.38 -2.87 6.33
CA VAL A 69 -10.43 -3.46 5.50
C VAL A 69 -10.91 -4.76 6.16
N ARG A 70 -12.12 -4.72 6.72
CA ARG A 70 -12.81 -5.89 7.31
C ARG A 70 -13.75 -6.53 6.31
#